data_AF-A0A7X7FVW7-F1
#
_entry.id   AF-A0A7X7FVW7-F1
#
_cell.length_a   1.000
_cell.length_b   1.000
_cell.length_c   1.000
_cell.angle_alpha   90.00
_cell.angle_beta   90.00
_cell.angle_gamma   90.00
#
_symmetry.space_group_name_H-M   'P 1'
#
loop_
_entity.id
_entity.type
_entity.pdbx_description
1 polymer ?
#
loop_
_entity_poly.entity_id
_entity_poly.type
_entity_poly.pdbx_seq_one_letter_code
_entity_poly.pdbx_strand_id
1 'polypeptide(L)'
;MKRSLLIVILCGFTTLLHANPVDTALAKMVAKNFVQTNVPSLTQKQVADYQLVYQSVSLQKDGEQQVYYHVFNISNSGYVIVSGDDQVMPVLAYSTTTTFNVDEMSPALTQILNAYRLEIAYVIDNNVSSTQEIRAAWDQLKNGNPIQQKDVKTSVAPLLQTKWGQSGKNFGGQFYELYNNLCPYDNVKNKRCVTGCVATAMAQVLRYWEYPSRGMGSHTYVHNTYGQLSADFESVVYAYDSMPNELTDSSTAFEINAVAALMYHCGVSVEMDYGPDESGSSLIEYYKGYRSGEYALKTNFGFPTAYSVEKDDYSNSSWVNLLKTELDAGRPVLYRGSGNSGGHAFVCDGYNESNYFHFNWGWWGSNDGYFLVTALNPGSYDFSSGQSAIINVKPLPVELQPDSNNIIYVSPTGSGSKNGSSWDNTTDLLAYVMMRSSNKPLKIWVKEGIYYGDSTSLTAFTLGAGNRMYGGFAGNESYDYDLTLRDLINNQSVLDGSGLQQVLYLNTSDDSVTLCDGFVIQNGLTTGEYDYGAGVCINDNTQLLNCIVKNNMTIGENAYGAGVYSQGGTIINCKILDNTTVNSSG
;
A
#
# COMPACT_ATOMS: atom_id res chain seq x y z
N MET A 1 -68.83 -5.90 41.85
CA MET A 1 -67.99 -6.69 40.91
C MET A 1 -68.71 -6.80 39.57
N LYS A 2 -68.17 -6.18 38.52
CA LYS A 2 -68.20 -6.61 37.11
C LYS A 2 -67.46 -5.52 36.32
N ARG A 3 -66.24 -5.86 35.89
CA ARG A 3 -65.34 -5.00 35.13
C ARG A 3 -65.81 -4.95 33.68
N SER A 4 -66.02 -3.75 33.15
CA SER A 4 -66.27 -3.52 31.72
C SER A 4 -64.93 -3.46 30.98
N LEU A 5 -64.83 -4.28 29.93
CA LEU A 5 -63.71 -4.39 29.01
C LEU A 5 -63.75 -3.19 28.05
N LEU A 6 -62.71 -2.34 28.04
CA LEU A 6 -62.54 -1.30 27.02
C LEU A 6 -61.41 -1.76 26.08
N ILE A 7 -61.76 -2.08 24.84
CA ILE A 7 -60.82 -2.39 23.77
C ILE A 7 -60.40 -1.05 23.15
N VAL A 8 -59.13 -0.69 23.28
CA VAL A 8 -58.52 0.43 22.55
C VAL A 8 -57.75 -0.16 21.37
N ILE A 9 -58.25 0.07 20.16
CA ILE A 9 -57.56 -0.23 18.91
C ILE A 9 -56.53 0.87 18.69
N LEU A 10 -55.25 0.51 18.84
CA LEU A 10 -54.11 1.38 18.57
C LEU A 10 -53.80 1.29 17.07
N CYS A 11 -54.33 2.22 16.27
CA CYS A 11 -53.91 2.39 14.88
C CYS A 11 -52.49 2.99 14.86
N GLY A 12 -51.48 2.15 14.68
CA GLY A 12 -50.12 2.58 14.39
C GLY A 12 -50.06 3.19 12.98
N PHE A 13 -49.86 4.51 12.90
CA PHE A 13 -49.41 5.15 11.68
C PHE A 13 -47.96 4.73 11.43
N THR A 14 -47.75 3.76 10.55
CA THR A 14 -46.45 3.53 9.91
C THR A 14 -46.26 4.62 8.86
N THR A 15 -45.48 5.66 9.17
CA THR A 15 -44.99 6.58 8.15
C THR A 15 -43.99 5.82 7.29
N LEU A 16 -44.45 5.31 6.14
CA LEU A 16 -43.58 4.90 5.04
C LEU A 16 -42.86 6.16 4.56
N LEU A 17 -41.61 6.37 4.98
CA LEU A 17 -40.71 7.36 4.38
C LEU A 17 -40.50 6.92 2.92
N HIS A 18 -41.28 7.50 2.01
CA HIS A 18 -41.01 7.40 0.59
C HIS A 18 -39.85 8.34 0.26
N ALA A 19 -38.91 7.87 -0.56
CA ALA A 19 -37.87 8.69 -1.15
C ALA A 19 -38.51 9.87 -1.91
N ASN A 20 -37.93 11.06 -1.78
CA ASN A 20 -38.44 12.24 -2.47
C ASN A 20 -37.53 12.55 -3.67
N PRO A 21 -38.06 12.58 -4.90
CA PRO A 21 -37.35 13.16 -6.03
C PRO A 21 -36.84 14.55 -5.65
N VAL A 22 -35.58 14.84 -5.95
CA VAL A 22 -35.00 16.15 -5.68
C VAL A 22 -35.52 17.08 -6.77
N ASP A 23 -36.41 17.99 -6.43
CA ASP A 23 -36.86 19.01 -7.37
C ASP A 23 -35.76 20.05 -7.65
N THR A 24 -35.94 20.81 -8.73
CA THR A 24 -34.97 21.82 -9.16
C THR A 24 -34.76 22.92 -8.12
N ALA A 25 -35.76 23.23 -7.29
CA ALA A 25 -35.66 24.27 -6.26
C ALA A 25 -34.76 23.81 -5.10
N LEU A 26 -34.96 22.57 -4.63
CA LEU A 26 -34.10 21.91 -3.66
C LEU A 26 -32.68 21.74 -4.22
N ALA A 27 -32.54 21.32 -5.47
CA ALA A 27 -31.25 21.16 -6.10
C ALA A 27 -30.48 22.49 -6.19
N LYS A 28 -31.16 23.58 -6.56
CA LYS A 28 -30.59 24.93 -6.60
C LYS A 28 -30.16 25.41 -5.20
N MET A 29 -30.96 25.11 -4.18
CA MET A 29 -30.62 25.42 -2.78
C MET A 29 -29.38 24.67 -2.32
N VAL A 30 -29.29 23.38 -2.62
CA VAL A 30 -28.13 22.54 -2.30
C VAL A 30 -26.88 23.03 -3.01
N ALA A 31 -26.96 23.36 -4.31
CA ALA A 31 -25.85 23.96 -5.05
C ALA A 31 -25.36 25.25 -4.39
N LYS A 32 -26.29 26.13 -3.99
CA LYS A 32 -25.96 27.38 -3.31
C LYS A 32 -25.28 27.14 -1.97
N ASN A 33 -25.84 26.29 -1.12
CA ASN A 33 -25.29 26.02 0.21
C ASN A 33 -23.93 25.30 0.12
N PHE A 34 -23.74 24.43 -0.87
CA PHE A 34 -22.46 23.76 -1.12
C PHE A 34 -21.37 24.77 -1.46
N VAL A 35 -21.62 25.68 -2.41
CA VAL A 35 -20.65 26.72 -2.80
C VAL A 35 -20.37 27.66 -1.65
N GLN A 36 -21.40 28.03 -0.89
CA GLN A 36 -21.26 28.92 0.28
C GLN A 36 -20.40 28.32 1.40
N THR A 37 -20.46 27.01 1.58
CA THR A 37 -19.80 26.31 2.69
C THR A 37 -18.43 25.76 2.31
N ASN A 38 -18.27 25.27 1.08
CA ASN A 38 -17.10 24.47 0.65
C ASN A 38 -16.26 25.12 -0.45
N VAL A 39 -16.69 26.27 -1.01
CA VAL A 39 -15.98 26.91 -2.14
C VAL A 39 -15.75 28.41 -1.89
N PRO A 40 -14.83 28.79 -0.98
CA PRO A 40 -14.57 30.19 -0.60
C PRO A 40 -14.19 31.11 -1.78
N SER A 41 -13.59 30.55 -2.83
CA SER A 41 -13.18 31.29 -4.03
C SER A 41 -14.35 31.84 -4.87
N LEU A 42 -15.53 31.20 -4.80
CA LEU A 42 -16.73 31.61 -5.51
C LEU A 42 -17.67 32.49 -4.67
N THR A 43 -17.48 32.56 -3.35
CA THR A 43 -18.32 33.35 -2.42
C THR A 43 -17.93 34.82 -2.31
N GLN A 44 -16.71 35.21 -2.68
CA GLN A 44 -16.26 36.61 -2.63
C GLN A 44 -16.82 37.50 -3.77
N LYS A 45 -17.44 36.91 -4.80
CA LYS A 45 -18.18 37.66 -5.83
C LYS A 45 -19.66 37.69 -5.45
N GLN A 46 -20.22 38.90 -5.30
CA GLN A 46 -21.61 39.18 -4.93
C GLN A 46 -22.64 38.24 -5.59
N VAL A 47 -23.70 37.91 -4.84
CA VAL A 47 -24.93 37.17 -5.23
C VAL A 47 -24.74 36.36 -6.51
N ALA A 48 -24.05 35.23 -6.39
CA ALA A 48 -23.93 34.29 -7.50
C ALA A 48 -25.33 33.90 -8.00
N ASP A 49 -25.61 34.20 -9.27
CA ASP A 49 -26.79 33.69 -9.96
C ASP A 49 -26.53 32.22 -10.31
N TYR A 50 -27.43 31.35 -9.87
CA TYR A 50 -27.39 29.90 -10.14
C TYR A 50 -28.38 29.61 -11.26
N GLN A 51 -27.88 29.51 -12.48
CA GLN A 51 -28.68 29.28 -13.67
C GLN A 51 -28.71 27.80 -13.98
N LEU A 52 -29.90 27.19 -14.01
CA LEU A 52 -30.05 25.81 -14.49
C LEU A 52 -29.73 25.80 -15.98
N VAL A 53 -28.69 25.06 -16.36
CA VAL A 53 -28.23 24.97 -17.75
C VAL A 53 -28.41 23.58 -18.35
N TYR A 54 -28.58 22.56 -17.51
CA TYR A 54 -28.87 21.21 -17.97
C TYR A 54 -29.60 20.40 -16.91
N GLN A 55 -30.46 19.48 -17.35
CA GLN A 55 -31.15 18.53 -16.50
C GLN A 55 -31.17 17.16 -17.21
N SER A 56 -30.66 16.14 -16.53
CA SER A 56 -30.70 14.77 -17.04
C SER A 56 -31.99 14.10 -16.62
N VAL A 57 -32.72 13.56 -17.59
CA VAL A 57 -34.08 13.06 -17.40
C VAL A 57 -34.29 11.71 -18.10
N SER A 58 -35.24 10.91 -17.62
CA SER A 58 -35.63 9.66 -18.28
C SER A 58 -36.32 9.93 -19.61
N LEU A 59 -36.17 8.99 -20.55
CA LEU A 59 -36.74 9.05 -21.91
C LEU A 59 -38.20 8.55 -22.00
N GLN A 60 -38.92 8.45 -20.88
CA GLN A 60 -40.29 7.95 -20.89
C GLN A 60 -41.25 8.98 -21.51
N LYS A 61 -42.13 8.51 -22.41
CA LYS A 61 -43.09 9.38 -23.14
C LYS A 61 -44.42 9.57 -22.41
N ASP A 62 -44.78 8.68 -21.48
CA ASP A 62 -46.04 8.71 -20.73
C ASP A 62 -45.78 8.32 -19.26
N GLY A 63 -45.53 9.31 -18.40
CA GLY A 63 -45.24 9.16 -16.96
C GLY A 63 -44.63 10.43 -16.37
N GLU A 64 -44.55 10.55 -15.04
CA GLU A 64 -43.74 11.60 -14.40
C GLU A 64 -42.26 11.40 -14.78
N GLN A 65 -41.64 12.45 -15.31
CA GLN A 65 -40.29 12.37 -15.85
C GLN A 65 -39.26 12.30 -14.71
N GLN A 66 -38.61 11.15 -14.56
CA GLN A 66 -37.57 10.96 -13.55
C GLN A 66 -36.36 11.85 -13.88
N VAL A 67 -35.91 12.62 -12.89
CA VAL A 67 -34.71 13.46 -12.99
C VAL A 67 -33.55 12.72 -12.34
N TYR A 68 -32.42 12.62 -13.05
CA TYR A 68 -31.21 12.00 -12.52
C TYR A 68 -30.26 13.02 -11.91
N TYR A 69 -30.09 14.20 -12.51
CA TYR A 69 -29.29 15.29 -11.93
C TYR A 69 -29.60 16.63 -12.58
N HIS A 70 -29.21 17.71 -11.90
CA HIS A 70 -29.32 19.10 -12.32
C HIS A 70 -27.93 19.73 -12.45
N VAL A 71 -27.71 20.58 -13.45
CA VAL A 71 -26.46 21.34 -13.60
C VAL A 71 -26.77 22.83 -13.52
N PHE A 72 -26.14 23.50 -12.56
CA PHE A 72 -26.26 24.94 -12.37
C PHE A 72 -24.94 25.63 -12.69
N ASN A 73 -24.95 26.59 -13.61
CA ASN A 73 -23.84 27.53 -13.76
C ASN A 73 -23.88 28.59 -12.66
N ILE A 74 -22.70 28.93 -12.16
CA ILE A 74 -22.48 29.93 -11.11
C ILE A 74 -21.91 31.17 -11.78
N SER A 75 -22.79 32.14 -12.08
CA SER A 75 -22.43 33.31 -12.87
C SER A 75 -21.68 32.91 -14.15
N ASN A 76 -20.54 33.54 -14.46
CA ASN A 76 -19.76 33.30 -15.68
C ASN A 76 -18.48 32.46 -15.45
N SER A 77 -18.31 31.80 -14.29
CA SER A 77 -17.03 31.16 -13.96
C SER A 77 -17.12 29.91 -13.09
N GLY A 78 -18.19 29.14 -13.16
CA GLY A 78 -18.30 27.90 -12.39
C GLY A 78 -19.56 27.11 -12.73
N TYR A 79 -19.61 25.86 -12.28
CA TYR A 79 -20.84 25.05 -12.30
C TYR A 79 -20.89 24.07 -11.13
N VAL A 80 -22.07 23.60 -10.78
CA VAL A 80 -22.31 22.51 -9.82
C VAL A 80 -23.32 21.53 -10.40
N ILE A 81 -23.02 20.24 -10.31
CA ILE A 81 -23.91 19.14 -10.68
C ILE A 81 -24.51 18.55 -9.40
N VAL A 82 -25.83 18.59 -9.26
CA VAL A 82 -26.57 18.15 -8.08
C VAL A 82 -27.40 16.92 -8.43
N SER A 83 -27.35 15.89 -7.59
CA SER A 83 -28.15 14.67 -7.77
C SER A 83 -29.66 14.97 -7.82
N GLY A 84 -30.40 14.21 -8.64
CA GLY A 84 -31.85 14.23 -8.76
C GLY A 84 -32.58 13.33 -7.75
N ASP A 85 -31.83 12.57 -6.94
CA ASP A 85 -32.38 11.68 -5.91
C ASP A 85 -31.58 11.82 -4.60
N ASP A 86 -32.29 11.88 -3.47
CA ASP A 86 -31.65 12.05 -2.15
C ASP A 86 -31.09 10.76 -1.54
N GLN A 87 -31.13 9.66 -2.30
CA GLN A 87 -30.40 8.43 -2.01
C GLN A 87 -28.98 8.38 -2.57
N VAL A 88 -28.59 9.36 -3.38
CA VAL A 88 -27.23 9.52 -3.91
C VAL A 88 -26.61 10.80 -3.36
N MET A 89 -25.27 10.93 -3.36
CA MET A 89 -24.57 12.12 -2.86
C MET A 89 -25.13 13.41 -3.48
N PRO A 90 -25.35 14.47 -2.68
CA PRO A 90 -26.03 15.68 -3.15
C PRO A 90 -25.30 16.41 -4.27
N VAL A 91 -23.97 16.49 -4.22
CA VAL A 91 -23.14 17.13 -5.26
C VAL A 91 -22.27 16.08 -5.93
N LEU A 92 -22.45 15.91 -7.23
CA LEU A 92 -21.75 14.90 -8.04
C LEU A 92 -20.42 15.43 -8.58
N ALA A 93 -20.41 16.71 -8.97
CA ALA A 93 -19.23 17.42 -9.47
C ALA A 93 -19.40 18.95 -9.38
N TYR A 94 -18.30 19.71 -9.41
CA TYR A 94 -18.33 21.16 -9.54
C TYR A 94 -17.05 21.70 -10.21
N SER A 95 -17.12 22.94 -10.71
CA SER A 95 -15.99 23.72 -11.23
C SER A 95 -16.04 25.14 -10.68
N THR A 96 -14.86 25.72 -10.40
CA THR A 96 -14.72 27.10 -9.92
C THR A 96 -14.13 28.07 -10.94
N THR A 97 -13.86 27.59 -12.15
CA THR A 97 -13.14 28.37 -13.18
C THR A 97 -13.86 28.40 -14.52
N THR A 98 -14.74 27.45 -14.81
CA THR A 98 -15.43 27.29 -16.10
C THR A 98 -16.92 27.05 -15.92
N THR A 99 -17.72 27.52 -16.89
CA THR A 99 -19.16 27.22 -16.97
C THR A 99 -19.40 25.90 -17.70
N PHE A 100 -20.51 25.24 -17.39
CA PHE A 100 -20.99 24.08 -18.11
C PHE A 100 -21.74 24.51 -19.37
N ASN A 101 -21.35 23.97 -20.52
CA ASN A 101 -22.03 24.15 -21.80
C ASN A 101 -22.36 22.76 -22.37
N VAL A 102 -23.65 22.44 -22.48
CA VAL A 102 -24.13 21.14 -22.97
C VAL A 102 -23.77 20.89 -24.44
N ASP A 103 -23.65 21.96 -25.23
CA ASP A 103 -23.38 21.85 -26.68
C ASP A 103 -21.89 21.65 -26.99
N GLU A 104 -21.01 21.82 -26.00
CA GLU A 104 -19.54 21.71 -26.12
C GLU A 104 -18.96 20.59 -25.24
N MET A 105 -19.77 19.58 -24.88
CA MET A 105 -19.31 18.47 -24.07
C MET A 105 -18.30 17.59 -24.82
N SER A 106 -17.14 17.36 -24.21
CA SER A 106 -16.19 16.36 -24.72
C SER A 106 -16.80 14.95 -24.62
N PRO A 107 -16.34 13.99 -25.43
CA PRO A 107 -16.77 12.60 -25.30
C PRO A 107 -16.54 12.02 -23.90
N ALA A 108 -15.45 12.42 -23.22
CA ALA A 108 -15.14 12.02 -21.85
C ALA A 108 -16.16 12.59 -20.84
N LEU A 109 -16.48 13.89 -20.93
CA LEU A 109 -17.51 14.49 -20.08
C LEU A 109 -18.88 13.82 -20.30
N THR A 110 -19.19 13.48 -21.55
CA THR A 110 -20.43 12.77 -21.90
C THR A 110 -20.49 11.38 -21.24
N GLN A 111 -19.38 10.65 -21.21
CA GLN A 111 -19.30 9.34 -20.54
C GLN A 111 -19.46 9.46 -19.01
N ILE A 112 -18.82 10.45 -18.37
CA ILE A 112 -18.96 10.71 -16.92
C ILE A 112 -20.41 11.03 -16.56
N LEU A 113 -21.05 11.93 -17.31
CA LEU A 113 -22.44 12.30 -17.09
C LEU A 113 -23.40 11.13 -17.30
N ASN A 114 -23.11 10.26 -18.27
CA ASN A 114 -23.85 9.03 -18.46
C ASN A 114 -23.63 8.02 -17.33
N ALA A 115 -22.43 7.96 -16.73
CA ALA A 115 -22.17 7.12 -15.56
C ALA A 115 -23.00 7.58 -14.35
N TYR A 116 -23.04 8.88 -14.03
CA TYR A 116 -23.92 9.41 -12.99
C TYR A 116 -25.38 9.08 -13.24
N ARG A 117 -25.84 9.22 -14.49
CA ARG A 117 -27.20 8.85 -14.88
C ARG A 117 -27.49 7.38 -14.57
N LEU A 118 -26.58 6.47 -14.95
CA LEU A 118 -26.75 5.03 -14.76
C LEU A 118 -26.70 4.64 -13.28
N GLU A 119 -25.83 5.26 -12.48
CA GLU A 119 -25.73 5.03 -11.04
C GLU A 119 -27.02 5.45 -10.32
N ILE A 120 -27.52 6.66 -10.62
CA ILE A 120 -28.74 7.18 -9.99
C ILE A 120 -29.96 6.37 -10.46
N ALA A 121 -30.01 6.00 -11.74
CA ALA A 121 -31.04 5.09 -12.26
C ALA A 121 -31.02 3.74 -11.52
N TYR A 122 -29.84 3.15 -11.31
CA TYR A 122 -29.71 1.89 -10.58
C TYR A 122 -30.22 2.01 -9.14
N VAL A 123 -29.84 3.08 -8.42
CA VAL A 123 -30.29 3.34 -7.05
C VAL A 123 -31.82 3.45 -6.97
N ILE A 124 -32.43 4.19 -7.91
CA ILE A 124 -33.88 4.34 -8.01
C ILE A 124 -34.56 3.00 -8.35
N ASP A 125 -34.14 2.35 -9.43
CA ASP A 125 -34.77 1.13 -9.95
C ASP A 125 -34.68 -0.05 -8.97
N ASN A 126 -33.65 -0.07 -8.11
CA ASN A 126 -33.42 -1.13 -7.13
C ASN A 126 -33.78 -0.72 -5.69
N ASN A 127 -34.32 0.48 -5.46
CA ASN A 127 -34.65 1.02 -4.13
C ASN A 127 -33.47 0.90 -3.14
N VAL A 128 -32.25 1.23 -3.59
CA VAL A 128 -31.05 1.16 -2.76
C VAL A 128 -31.10 2.26 -1.70
N SER A 129 -31.30 1.86 -0.44
CA SER A 129 -31.42 2.82 0.67
C SER A 129 -30.19 3.71 0.83
N SER A 130 -30.43 5.00 1.08
CA SER A 130 -29.37 5.96 1.41
C SER A 130 -28.53 5.51 2.61
N THR A 131 -27.24 5.83 2.60
CA THR A 131 -26.38 5.61 3.78
C THR A 131 -26.57 6.73 4.81
N GLN A 132 -26.09 6.53 6.04
CA GLN A 132 -26.09 7.60 7.05
C GLN A 132 -25.28 8.82 6.58
N GLU A 133 -24.21 8.61 5.83
CA GLU A 133 -23.36 9.66 5.26
C GLU A 133 -24.11 10.48 4.20
N ILE A 134 -24.80 9.82 3.27
CA ILE A 134 -25.60 10.50 2.23
C ILE A 134 -26.70 11.32 2.90
N ARG A 135 -27.40 10.76 3.89
CA ARG A 135 -28.40 11.51 4.68
C ARG A 135 -27.79 12.72 5.36
N ALA A 136 -26.64 12.56 6.02
CA ALA A 136 -25.95 13.66 6.70
C ALA A 136 -25.50 14.76 5.73
N ALA A 137 -24.99 14.40 4.55
CA ALA A 137 -24.60 15.35 3.51
C ALA A 137 -25.80 16.13 2.96
N TRP A 138 -26.93 15.45 2.73
CA TRP A 138 -28.18 16.11 2.36
C TRP A 138 -28.71 17.02 3.47
N ASP A 139 -28.74 16.54 4.71
CA ASP A 139 -29.21 17.33 5.86
C ASP A 139 -28.33 18.57 6.08
N GLN A 140 -27.00 18.44 5.89
CA GLN A 140 -26.07 19.56 5.97
C GLN A 140 -26.39 20.62 4.92
N LEU A 141 -26.52 20.21 3.66
CA LEU A 141 -26.76 21.14 2.55
C LEU A 141 -28.20 21.65 2.50
N LYS A 142 -29.17 20.93 3.08
CA LYS A 142 -30.55 21.41 3.30
C LYS A 142 -30.60 22.47 4.41
N ASN A 143 -29.85 22.28 5.49
CA ASN A 143 -29.92 23.15 6.68
C ASN A 143 -28.89 24.29 6.70
N GLY A 144 -27.87 24.27 5.84
CA GLY A 144 -26.87 25.34 5.72
C GLY A 144 -25.89 25.44 6.91
N ASN A 145 -25.77 24.39 7.72
CA ASN A 145 -24.91 24.39 8.91
C ASN A 145 -23.57 23.67 8.63
N PRO A 146 -22.40 24.30 8.85
CA PRO A 146 -21.13 23.60 8.76
C PRO A 146 -20.94 22.64 9.95
N ILE A 147 -20.56 21.39 9.68
CA ILE A 147 -20.01 20.51 10.72
C ILE A 147 -18.61 21.03 11.02
N GLN A 148 -18.42 21.70 12.16
CA GLN A 148 -17.08 21.82 12.74
C GLN A 148 -16.67 20.46 13.31
N GLN A 149 -15.99 19.65 12.51
CA GLN A 149 -15.15 18.58 13.07
C GLN A 149 -13.84 19.23 13.54
N LYS A 150 -13.67 19.32 14.86
CA LYS A 150 -12.41 19.69 15.50
C LYS A 150 -11.38 18.58 15.28
N ASP A 151 -10.16 19.00 14.96
CA ASP A 151 -8.88 18.26 14.98
C ASP A 151 -8.67 17.12 13.96
N VAL A 152 -9.27 17.18 12.78
CA VAL A 152 -8.87 16.37 11.60
C VAL A 152 -8.30 17.31 10.55
N LYS A 153 -7.16 16.96 9.91
CA LYS A 153 -6.73 17.68 8.71
C LYS A 153 -7.90 17.67 7.72
N THR A 154 -8.29 18.84 7.21
CA THR A 154 -9.41 18.91 6.27
C THR A 154 -8.97 18.53 4.86
N SER A 155 -7.67 18.59 4.58
CA SER A 155 -7.07 18.20 3.30
C SER A 155 -5.59 17.87 3.45
N VAL A 156 -5.06 17.10 2.49
CA VAL A 156 -3.64 16.87 2.25
C VAL A 156 -3.37 17.17 0.77
N ALA A 157 -2.54 18.18 0.50
CA ALA A 157 -2.09 18.46 -0.86
C ALA A 157 -1.29 17.27 -1.43
N PRO A 158 -1.21 17.11 -2.77
CA PRO A 158 -0.47 16.01 -3.39
C PRO A 158 0.95 15.92 -2.84
N LEU A 159 1.27 14.76 -2.26
CA LEU A 159 2.54 14.49 -1.60
C LEU A 159 3.65 14.27 -2.64
N LEU A 160 3.33 13.63 -3.77
CA LEU A 160 4.29 13.42 -4.85
C LEU A 160 4.45 14.71 -5.65
N GLN A 161 5.71 15.00 -6.00
CA GLN A 161 6.04 16.05 -6.97
C GLN A 161 6.35 15.47 -8.36
N THR A 162 6.62 14.17 -8.43
CA THR A 162 6.98 13.47 -9.66
C THR A 162 5.80 13.40 -10.61
N LYS A 163 6.08 13.56 -11.90
CA LYS A 163 5.16 13.35 -13.01
C LYS A 163 5.75 12.32 -13.96
N TRP A 164 6.15 11.18 -13.41
CA TRP A 164 6.84 10.17 -14.19
C TRP A 164 5.88 9.43 -15.12
N GLY A 165 6.47 8.87 -16.19
CA GLY A 165 5.78 8.10 -17.20
C GLY A 165 6.34 6.68 -17.27
N GLN A 166 5.96 5.95 -18.32
CA GLN A 166 6.36 4.56 -18.52
C GLN A 166 7.26 4.32 -19.73
N SER A 167 7.55 5.36 -20.53
CA SER A 167 8.16 5.21 -21.85
C SER A 167 9.13 6.36 -22.16
N GLY A 168 9.70 6.34 -23.37
CA GLY A 168 10.21 7.53 -24.03
C GLY A 168 9.10 8.47 -24.52
N LYS A 169 9.47 9.66 -25.01
CA LYS A 169 8.52 10.69 -25.51
C LYS A 169 9.12 11.48 -26.66
N ASN A 170 8.26 11.98 -27.54
CA ASN A 170 8.65 12.92 -28.59
C ASN A 170 8.66 14.36 -28.08
N PHE A 171 9.77 15.05 -28.30
CA PHE A 171 9.93 16.48 -28.07
C PHE A 171 10.35 17.14 -29.37
N GLY A 172 9.56 18.10 -29.87
CA GLY A 172 9.88 18.82 -31.11
C GLY A 172 10.05 17.93 -32.35
N GLY A 173 9.44 16.74 -32.38
CA GLY A 173 9.57 15.77 -33.48
C GLY A 173 10.73 14.79 -33.36
N GLN A 174 11.54 14.87 -32.29
CA GLN A 174 12.58 13.90 -31.97
C GLN A 174 12.15 13.01 -30.80
N PHE A 175 12.38 11.70 -30.93
CA PHE A 175 12.11 10.73 -29.88
C PHE A 175 13.29 10.61 -28.90
N TYR A 176 12.98 10.57 -27.61
CA TYR A 176 13.95 10.37 -26.53
C TYR A 176 13.52 9.17 -25.69
N GLU A 177 14.42 8.22 -25.48
CA GLU A 177 14.25 7.15 -24.47
C GLU A 177 14.48 7.76 -23.08
N LEU A 178 13.52 7.58 -22.19
CA LEU A 178 13.49 8.26 -20.88
C LEU A 178 13.28 7.23 -19.76
N TYR A 179 12.07 7.09 -19.23
CA TYR A 179 11.81 6.26 -18.05
C TYR A 179 12.11 4.76 -18.27
N ASN A 180 11.99 4.28 -19.50
CA ASN A 180 12.19 2.90 -19.90
C ASN A 180 13.55 2.63 -20.56
N ASN A 181 14.53 3.53 -20.42
CA ASN A 181 15.81 3.45 -21.13
C ASN A 181 16.60 2.14 -20.85
N LEU A 182 16.32 1.48 -19.72
CA LEU A 182 16.92 0.21 -19.33
C LEU A 182 15.99 -1.01 -19.48
N CYS A 183 14.73 -0.80 -19.89
CA CYS A 183 13.80 -1.90 -20.14
C CYS A 183 14.22 -2.72 -21.39
N PRO A 184 13.76 -3.97 -21.56
CA PRO A 184 14.10 -4.80 -22.71
C PRO A 184 13.78 -4.10 -24.05
N TYR A 185 14.61 -4.33 -25.07
CA TYR A 185 14.36 -3.79 -26.41
C TYR A 185 13.59 -4.83 -27.25
N ASP A 186 12.45 -4.43 -27.80
CA ASP A 186 11.67 -5.26 -28.71
C ASP A 186 12.13 -4.99 -30.16
N ASN A 187 12.78 -5.99 -30.75
CA ASN A 187 13.29 -5.91 -32.13
C ASN A 187 12.19 -5.95 -33.20
N VAL A 188 10.99 -6.44 -32.88
CA VAL A 188 9.85 -6.55 -33.81
C VAL A 188 9.13 -5.21 -33.93
N LYS A 189 8.89 -4.54 -32.80
CA LYS A 189 8.28 -3.21 -32.72
C LYS A 189 9.30 -2.09 -32.83
N ASN A 190 10.60 -2.41 -32.79
CA ASN A 190 11.72 -1.48 -32.87
C ASN A 190 11.62 -0.34 -31.84
N LYS A 191 11.34 -0.72 -30.58
CA LYS A 191 11.29 0.20 -29.43
C LYS A 191 11.53 -0.54 -28.11
N ARG A 192 11.90 0.20 -27.08
CA ARG A 192 11.97 -0.31 -25.69
C ARG A 192 10.57 -0.68 -25.18
N CYS A 193 10.51 -1.74 -24.38
CA CYS A 193 9.33 -2.05 -23.57
C CYS A 193 8.99 -0.87 -22.66
N VAL A 194 7.72 -0.73 -22.29
CA VAL A 194 7.34 0.23 -21.25
C VAL A 194 7.75 -0.30 -19.87
N THR A 195 7.85 0.58 -18.88
CA THR A 195 8.24 0.18 -17.52
C THR A 195 7.19 -0.69 -16.84
N GLY A 196 5.91 -0.46 -17.13
CA GLY A 196 4.76 -1.04 -16.44
C GLY A 196 4.24 -0.14 -15.32
N CYS A 197 2.92 -0.12 -15.13
CA CYS A 197 2.23 0.78 -14.19
C CYS A 197 2.64 0.54 -12.73
N VAL A 198 2.80 -0.72 -12.32
CA VAL A 198 3.26 -1.11 -10.98
C VAL A 198 4.67 -0.58 -10.72
N ALA A 199 5.60 -0.76 -11.66
CA ALA A 199 6.97 -0.27 -11.51
C ALA A 199 7.03 1.26 -11.42
N THR A 200 6.25 1.96 -12.24
CA THR A 200 6.17 3.43 -12.20
C THR A 200 5.55 3.93 -10.90
N ALA A 201 4.47 3.32 -10.42
CA ALA A 201 3.87 3.69 -9.14
C ALA A 201 4.85 3.48 -7.98
N MET A 202 5.50 2.32 -7.91
CA MET A 202 6.54 2.03 -6.92
C MET A 202 7.69 3.03 -6.98
N ALA A 203 8.27 3.26 -8.16
CA ALA A 203 9.40 4.16 -8.32
C ALA A 203 9.10 5.59 -7.87
N GLN A 204 7.88 6.11 -8.15
CA GLN A 204 7.48 7.43 -7.66
C GLN A 204 7.38 7.49 -6.13
N VAL A 205 6.87 6.43 -5.48
CA VAL A 205 6.82 6.35 -4.01
C VAL A 205 8.23 6.22 -3.40
N LEU A 206 9.11 5.42 -4.00
CA LEU A 206 10.52 5.33 -3.58
C LEU A 206 11.23 6.68 -3.71
N ARG A 207 10.94 7.43 -4.80
CA ARG A 207 11.47 8.78 -5.00
C ARG A 207 10.93 9.78 -4.00
N TYR A 208 9.66 9.69 -3.59
CA TYR A 208 9.08 10.54 -2.55
C TYR A 208 9.81 10.38 -1.21
N TRP A 209 10.09 9.13 -0.83
CA TRP A 209 10.82 8.83 0.40
C TRP A 209 12.32 9.06 0.31
N GLU A 210 12.86 9.12 -0.91
CA GLU A 210 14.30 9.07 -1.19
C GLU A 210 14.97 7.88 -0.48
N TYR A 211 14.26 6.74 -0.50
CA TYR A 211 14.62 5.54 0.25
C TYR A 211 14.27 4.27 -0.53
N PRO A 212 15.12 3.23 -0.46
CA PRO A 212 16.40 3.17 0.27
C PRO A 212 17.53 3.78 -0.56
N SER A 213 18.65 4.17 0.04
CA SER A 213 19.84 4.56 -0.74
C SER A 213 20.39 3.39 -1.56
N ARG A 214 20.22 2.16 -1.07
CA ARG A 214 20.60 0.91 -1.74
C ARG A 214 19.56 -0.17 -1.43
N GLY A 215 19.12 -0.89 -2.46
CA GLY A 215 18.19 -2.00 -2.27
C GLY A 215 18.85 -3.24 -1.65
N MET A 216 18.10 -4.32 -1.52
CA MET A 216 18.51 -5.53 -0.81
C MET A 216 18.40 -6.77 -1.68
N GLY A 217 19.45 -7.60 -1.64
CA GLY A 217 19.60 -8.80 -2.45
C GLY A 217 19.65 -8.54 -3.97
N SER A 218 19.23 -9.54 -4.72
CA SER A 218 19.09 -9.52 -6.17
C SER A 218 17.90 -10.39 -6.57
N HIS A 219 17.41 -10.20 -7.79
CA HIS A 219 16.41 -11.09 -8.37
C HIS A 219 16.71 -11.35 -9.84
N THR A 220 16.38 -12.55 -10.28
CA THR A 220 16.50 -12.98 -11.68
C THR A 220 15.32 -13.87 -12.03
N TYR A 221 14.72 -13.63 -13.20
CA TYR A 221 13.66 -14.46 -13.76
C TYR A 221 13.82 -14.58 -15.28
N VAL A 222 13.14 -15.55 -15.88
CA VAL A 222 13.17 -15.77 -17.34
C VAL A 222 11.87 -15.29 -17.94
N HIS A 223 11.97 -14.26 -18.77
CA HIS A 223 10.87 -13.76 -19.57
C HIS A 223 10.74 -14.57 -20.86
N ASN A 224 9.52 -14.94 -21.25
CA ASN A 224 9.26 -15.79 -22.43
C ASN A 224 9.84 -15.20 -23.72
N THR A 225 9.70 -13.89 -23.92
CA THR A 225 10.21 -13.17 -25.10
C THR A 225 11.67 -12.68 -24.97
N TYR A 226 12.04 -12.06 -23.85
CA TYR A 226 13.32 -11.34 -23.73
C TYR A 226 14.42 -12.13 -23.02
N GLY A 227 14.15 -13.38 -22.61
CA GLY A 227 15.09 -14.24 -21.92
C GLY A 227 15.31 -13.81 -20.47
N GLN A 228 16.51 -14.03 -19.96
CA GLN A 228 16.84 -13.77 -18.57
C GLN A 228 16.91 -12.26 -18.28
N LEU A 229 16.17 -11.83 -17.25
CA LEU A 229 16.16 -10.47 -16.73
C LEU A 229 16.59 -10.47 -15.27
N SER A 230 17.51 -9.57 -14.92
CA SER A 230 18.17 -9.57 -13.61
C SER A 230 18.34 -8.14 -13.07
N ALA A 231 18.28 -8.01 -11.75
CA ALA A 231 18.63 -6.80 -11.02
C ALA A 231 19.37 -7.17 -9.73
N ASP A 232 20.56 -6.59 -9.56
CA ASP A 232 21.28 -6.61 -8.29
C ASP A 232 20.97 -5.30 -7.56
N PHE A 233 20.05 -5.38 -6.60
CA PHE A 233 19.59 -4.22 -5.84
C PHE A 233 20.66 -3.68 -4.89
N GLU A 234 21.62 -4.53 -4.49
CA GLU A 234 22.77 -4.13 -3.67
C GLU A 234 23.90 -3.51 -4.48
N SER A 235 23.92 -3.62 -5.81
CA SER A 235 25.00 -3.04 -6.63
C SER A 235 24.82 -1.55 -6.92
N VAL A 236 23.59 -1.03 -6.82
CA VAL A 236 23.23 0.33 -7.21
C VAL A 236 22.95 1.20 -5.99
N VAL A 237 23.58 2.39 -5.95
CA VAL A 237 23.16 3.48 -5.06
C VAL A 237 22.17 4.35 -5.83
N TYR A 238 20.95 4.47 -5.32
CA TYR A 238 19.92 5.29 -5.94
C TYR A 238 20.21 6.78 -5.69
N ALA A 239 20.66 7.47 -6.73
CA ALA A 239 20.97 8.89 -6.68
C ALA A 239 19.71 9.76 -6.81
N TYR A 240 18.86 9.77 -5.79
CA TYR A 240 17.57 10.49 -5.81
C TYR A 240 17.69 11.99 -6.11
N ASP A 241 18.80 12.64 -5.70
CA ASP A 241 19.12 14.03 -6.06
C ASP A 241 19.23 14.27 -7.57
N SER A 242 19.52 13.21 -8.33
CA SER A 242 19.63 13.21 -9.79
C SER A 242 18.41 12.60 -10.48
N MET A 243 17.31 12.43 -9.73
CA MET A 243 16.03 11.97 -10.26
C MET A 243 15.04 13.15 -10.23
N PRO A 244 14.95 13.95 -11.31
CA PRO A 244 14.09 15.13 -11.35
C PRO A 244 12.60 14.74 -11.31
N ASN A 245 11.74 15.70 -10.95
CA ASN A 245 10.29 15.51 -10.90
C ASN A 245 9.69 15.12 -12.25
N GLU A 246 10.31 15.52 -13.36
CA GLU A 246 9.95 15.08 -14.72
C GLU A 246 11.23 15.01 -15.56
N LEU A 247 11.35 13.99 -16.41
CA LEU A 247 12.38 13.95 -17.45
C LEU A 247 11.92 14.70 -18.70
N THR A 248 12.81 15.48 -19.31
CA THR A 248 12.54 16.27 -20.51
C THR A 248 13.61 16.02 -21.58
N ASP A 249 13.50 16.70 -22.72
CA ASP A 249 14.55 16.73 -23.75
C ASP A 249 15.85 17.43 -23.31
N SER A 250 15.83 18.15 -22.19
CA SER A 250 17.03 18.73 -21.57
C SER A 250 17.65 17.85 -20.48
N SER A 251 17.02 16.73 -20.11
CA SER A 251 17.56 15.84 -19.09
C SER A 251 18.86 15.18 -19.55
N THR A 252 19.83 15.15 -18.66
CA THR A 252 21.13 14.53 -18.91
C THR A 252 21.01 13.01 -18.99
N ALA A 253 21.98 12.37 -19.67
CA ALA A 253 22.06 10.90 -19.67
C ALA A 253 22.19 10.30 -18.27
N PHE A 254 22.76 11.05 -17.32
CA PHE A 254 22.85 10.61 -15.92
C PHE A 254 21.50 10.61 -15.22
N GLU A 255 20.72 11.69 -15.35
CA GLU A 255 19.36 11.77 -14.77
C GLU A 255 18.43 10.71 -15.37
N ILE A 256 18.48 10.53 -16.70
CA ILE A 256 17.70 9.50 -17.41
C ILE A 256 18.05 8.12 -16.87
N ASN A 257 19.34 7.79 -16.76
CA ASN A 257 19.76 6.48 -16.27
C ASN A 257 19.44 6.28 -14.78
N ALA A 258 19.50 7.33 -13.95
CA ALA A 258 19.14 7.25 -12.54
C ALA A 258 17.67 6.84 -12.36
N VAL A 259 16.75 7.50 -13.08
CA VAL A 259 15.32 7.16 -13.03
C VAL A 259 15.05 5.80 -13.68
N ALA A 260 15.66 5.52 -14.84
CA ALA A 260 15.47 4.26 -15.55
C ALA A 260 16.00 3.05 -14.75
N ALA A 261 17.07 3.20 -13.97
CA ALA A 261 17.58 2.15 -13.07
C ALA A 261 16.57 1.84 -11.96
N LEU A 262 16.00 2.87 -11.33
CA LEU A 262 14.96 2.68 -10.32
C LEU A 262 13.72 1.99 -10.92
N MET A 263 13.26 2.44 -12.09
CA MET A 263 12.13 1.85 -12.82
C MET A 263 12.37 0.37 -13.18
N TYR A 264 13.52 0.07 -13.76
CA TYR A 264 13.89 -1.29 -14.14
C TYR A 264 14.03 -2.21 -12.92
N HIS A 265 14.62 -1.72 -11.82
CA HIS A 265 14.71 -2.48 -10.57
C HIS A 265 13.32 -2.76 -9.99
N CYS A 266 12.41 -1.78 -10.00
CA CYS A 266 11.02 -2.02 -9.60
C CYS A 266 10.38 -3.10 -10.48
N GLY A 267 10.55 -3.03 -11.80
CA GLY A 267 9.99 -4.03 -12.74
C GLY A 267 10.56 -5.44 -12.54
N VAL A 268 11.88 -5.57 -12.38
CA VAL A 268 12.49 -6.90 -12.11
C VAL A 268 12.02 -7.45 -10.76
N SER A 269 11.88 -6.62 -9.72
CA SER A 269 11.46 -7.07 -8.39
C SER A 269 10.06 -7.71 -8.34
N VAL A 270 9.22 -7.38 -9.32
CA VAL A 270 7.84 -7.87 -9.44
C VAL A 270 7.63 -8.84 -10.61
N GLU A 271 8.71 -9.35 -11.19
CA GLU A 271 8.69 -10.25 -12.36
C GLU A 271 7.83 -9.71 -13.52
N MET A 272 8.07 -8.45 -13.89
CA MET A 272 7.31 -7.75 -14.92
C MET A 272 7.23 -8.55 -16.23
N ASP A 273 6.01 -8.82 -16.71
CA ASP A 273 5.76 -9.29 -18.06
C ASP A 273 5.91 -8.09 -19.00
N TYR A 274 7.15 -7.83 -19.42
CA TYR A 274 7.52 -6.70 -20.24
C TYR A 274 6.90 -6.80 -21.64
N GLY A 275 6.58 -5.64 -22.19
CA GLY A 275 6.05 -5.53 -23.53
C GLY A 275 6.24 -4.15 -24.13
N PRO A 276 6.32 -4.05 -25.47
CA PRO A 276 6.54 -2.80 -26.20
C PRO A 276 5.40 -1.79 -26.02
N ASP A 277 4.18 -2.27 -25.85
CA ASP A 277 2.95 -1.45 -25.78
C ASP A 277 2.35 -1.39 -24.37
N GLU A 278 2.54 -2.44 -23.57
CA GLU A 278 2.06 -2.58 -22.20
C GLU A 278 3.02 -3.50 -21.43
N SER A 279 3.10 -3.36 -20.11
CA SER A 279 3.85 -4.30 -19.25
C SER A 279 3.08 -4.53 -17.96
N GLY A 280 2.91 -5.80 -17.60
CA GLY A 280 2.00 -6.25 -16.54
C GLY A 280 2.72 -6.92 -15.38
N SER A 281 2.25 -6.67 -14.16
CA SER A 281 2.64 -7.39 -12.93
C SER A 281 1.59 -7.16 -11.85
N SER A 282 1.71 -7.87 -10.72
CA SER A 282 0.80 -7.68 -9.60
C SER A 282 1.32 -6.59 -8.65
N LEU A 283 0.43 -5.71 -8.21
CA LEU A 283 0.72 -4.81 -7.10
C LEU A 283 0.63 -5.53 -5.75
N ILE A 284 -0.38 -6.39 -5.59
CA ILE A 284 -0.74 -7.05 -4.32
C ILE A 284 -0.22 -8.49 -4.23
N GLU A 285 0.09 -8.93 -3.02
CA GLU A 285 0.57 -10.27 -2.71
C GLU A 285 -0.61 -11.25 -2.56
N TYR A 286 -0.94 -12.04 -3.60
CA TYR A 286 -2.08 -12.97 -3.55
C TYR A 286 -1.90 -14.13 -2.56
N TYR A 287 -0.65 -14.56 -2.36
CA TYR A 287 -0.26 -15.55 -1.38
C TYR A 287 1.17 -15.26 -0.92
N LYS A 288 1.52 -15.69 0.29
CA LYS A 288 2.83 -15.44 0.89
C LYS A 288 3.97 -15.87 -0.04
N GLY A 289 4.87 -14.94 -0.35
CA GLY A 289 6.01 -15.15 -1.24
C GLY A 289 5.72 -14.83 -2.72
N TYR A 290 4.49 -14.46 -3.07
CA TYR A 290 4.15 -14.12 -4.45
C TYR A 290 4.79 -12.80 -4.87
N ARG A 291 5.52 -12.82 -5.99
CA ARG A 291 6.22 -11.65 -6.55
C ARG A 291 5.21 -10.57 -6.92
N SER A 292 5.29 -9.46 -6.20
CA SER A 292 4.34 -8.36 -6.25
C SER A 292 4.98 -7.09 -5.72
N GLY A 293 4.33 -5.94 -5.93
CA GLY A 293 4.78 -4.67 -5.37
C GLY A 293 4.89 -4.72 -3.84
N GLU A 294 3.92 -5.31 -3.14
CA GLU A 294 3.97 -5.50 -1.69
C GLU A 294 5.18 -6.33 -1.26
N TYR A 295 5.39 -7.49 -1.90
CA TYR A 295 6.51 -8.36 -1.57
C TYR A 295 7.86 -7.66 -1.82
N ALA A 296 8.00 -6.97 -2.94
CA ALA A 296 9.22 -6.25 -3.31
C ALA A 296 9.51 -5.09 -2.35
N LEU A 297 8.49 -4.34 -1.92
CA LEU A 297 8.65 -3.29 -0.92
C LEU A 297 9.24 -3.83 0.39
N LYS A 298 8.74 -4.97 0.89
CA LYS A 298 9.26 -5.60 2.10
C LYS A 298 10.68 -6.14 1.93
N THR A 299 10.92 -6.86 0.82
CA THR A 299 12.13 -7.71 0.66
C THR A 299 13.29 -7.03 -0.06
N ASN A 300 13.02 -6.13 -1.01
CA ASN A 300 14.04 -5.49 -1.85
C ASN A 300 14.22 -3.99 -1.55
N PHE A 301 13.18 -3.30 -1.07
CA PHE A 301 13.22 -1.84 -0.90
C PHE A 301 13.07 -1.32 0.55
N GLY A 302 12.82 -2.17 1.53
CA GLY A 302 12.99 -1.82 2.94
C GLY A 302 11.79 -1.16 3.61
N PHE A 303 10.59 -1.55 3.20
CA PHE A 303 9.32 -1.13 3.77
C PHE A 303 8.65 -2.32 4.47
N PRO A 304 9.19 -2.84 5.59
CA PRO A 304 8.75 -4.11 6.18
C PRO A 304 7.32 -4.10 6.68
N THR A 305 6.79 -2.92 7.01
CA THR A 305 5.45 -2.78 7.58
C THR A 305 4.37 -2.52 6.54
N ALA A 306 4.74 -2.46 5.25
CA ALA A 306 3.79 -2.29 4.16
C ALA A 306 2.92 -3.56 4.03
N TYR A 307 1.62 -3.40 3.79
CA TYR A 307 0.74 -4.55 3.53
C TYR A 307 -0.44 -4.18 2.64
N SER A 308 -0.97 -5.15 1.90
CA SER A 308 -2.13 -4.94 1.03
C SER A 308 -3.46 -5.02 1.79
N VAL A 309 -4.41 -4.24 1.31
CA VAL A 309 -5.82 -4.26 1.72
C VAL A 309 -6.70 -4.24 0.47
N GLU A 310 -7.81 -4.97 0.48
CA GLU A 310 -8.79 -4.98 -0.60
C GLU A 310 -9.97 -4.10 -0.25
N LYS A 311 -10.45 -3.28 -1.21
CA LYS A 311 -11.54 -2.36 -0.96
C LYS A 311 -12.84 -3.08 -0.59
N ASP A 312 -13.06 -4.29 -1.10
CA ASP A 312 -14.28 -5.07 -0.88
C ASP A 312 -14.44 -5.54 0.57
N ASP A 313 -13.35 -5.54 1.35
CA ASP A 313 -13.38 -5.81 2.80
C ASP A 313 -13.85 -4.61 3.64
N TYR A 314 -14.06 -3.44 3.01
CA TYR A 314 -14.37 -2.19 3.68
C TYR A 314 -15.66 -1.57 3.16
N SER A 315 -16.41 -0.94 4.06
CA SER A 315 -17.41 0.04 3.64
C SER A 315 -16.72 1.24 2.96
N ASN A 316 -17.43 1.97 2.09
CA ASN A 316 -16.87 3.17 1.44
C ASN A 316 -16.30 4.17 2.46
N SER A 317 -17.00 4.42 3.57
CA SER A 317 -16.53 5.36 4.60
C SER A 317 -15.30 4.85 5.34
N SER A 318 -15.24 3.56 5.67
CA SER A 318 -14.05 2.95 6.27
C SER A 318 -12.84 3.00 5.34
N TRP A 319 -13.05 2.77 4.04
CA TRP A 319 -12.00 2.86 3.02
C TRP A 319 -11.48 4.28 2.84
N VAL A 320 -12.38 5.27 2.75
CA VAL A 320 -12.02 6.70 2.72
C VAL A 320 -11.21 7.09 3.95
N ASN A 321 -11.64 6.68 5.15
CA ASN A 321 -10.92 6.98 6.39
C ASN A 321 -9.54 6.29 6.45
N LEU A 322 -9.41 5.09 5.91
CA LEU A 322 -8.13 4.38 5.81
C LEU A 322 -7.14 5.18 4.94
N LEU A 323 -7.56 5.58 3.74
CA LEU A 323 -6.72 6.38 2.84
C LEU A 323 -6.34 7.74 3.46
N LYS A 324 -7.29 8.42 4.11
CA LYS A 324 -6.99 9.66 4.85
C LYS A 324 -5.97 9.43 5.97
N THR A 325 -6.08 8.33 6.71
CA THR A 325 -5.14 8.01 7.80
C THR A 325 -3.71 7.86 7.29
N GLU A 326 -3.52 7.25 6.11
CA GLU A 326 -2.21 7.16 5.46
C GLU A 326 -1.70 8.53 5.03
N LEU A 327 -2.53 9.30 4.32
CA LEU A 327 -2.16 10.61 3.77
C LEU A 327 -1.91 11.66 4.86
N ASP A 328 -2.69 11.64 5.95
CA ASP A 328 -2.51 12.52 7.10
C ASP A 328 -1.17 12.32 7.78
N ALA A 329 -0.70 11.07 7.77
CA ALA A 329 0.60 10.66 8.26
C ALA A 329 1.72 10.78 7.22
N GLY A 330 1.46 11.42 6.08
CA GLY A 330 2.46 11.67 5.03
C GLY A 330 2.89 10.42 4.28
N ARG A 331 2.02 9.41 4.18
CA ARG A 331 2.32 8.17 3.44
C ARG A 331 1.50 8.12 2.16
N PRO A 332 2.14 8.30 0.98
CA PRO A 332 1.49 8.02 -0.30
C PRO A 332 1.08 6.54 -0.37
N VAL A 333 -0.10 6.29 -0.93
CA VAL A 333 -0.69 4.96 -0.99
C VAL A 333 -0.52 4.42 -2.42
N LEU A 334 0.18 3.29 -2.55
CA LEU A 334 0.20 2.55 -3.81
C LEU A 334 -1.17 1.91 -4.00
N TYR A 335 -1.79 2.16 -5.14
CA TYR A 335 -3.19 1.87 -5.38
C TYR A 335 -3.36 1.13 -6.70
N ARG A 336 -4.36 0.26 -6.78
CA ARG A 336 -4.83 -0.32 -8.05
C ARG A 336 -6.33 -0.27 -8.18
N GLY A 337 -6.78 -0.30 -9.42
CA GLY A 337 -8.17 -0.51 -9.79
C GLY A 337 -8.27 -1.22 -11.13
N SER A 338 -9.49 -1.54 -11.52
CA SER A 338 -9.78 -2.25 -12.76
C SER A 338 -11.11 -1.77 -13.35
N GLY A 339 -11.27 -1.92 -14.66
CA GLY A 339 -12.52 -1.60 -15.33
C GLY A 339 -12.44 -1.82 -16.83
N ASN A 340 -12.88 -0.83 -17.61
CA ASN A 340 -13.15 -0.99 -19.05
C ASN A 340 -11.93 -1.35 -19.91
N SER A 341 -10.71 -1.11 -19.40
CA SER A 341 -9.45 -1.29 -20.12
C SER A 341 -8.48 -2.22 -19.38
N GLY A 342 -8.98 -3.06 -18.47
CA GLY A 342 -8.15 -3.93 -17.64
C GLY A 342 -7.78 -3.31 -16.29
N GLY A 343 -6.72 -3.83 -15.68
CA GLY A 343 -6.20 -3.36 -14.39
C GLY A 343 -5.12 -2.29 -14.56
N HIS A 344 -5.05 -1.35 -13.62
CA HIS A 344 -4.01 -0.31 -13.60
C HIS A 344 -3.55 -0.04 -12.17
N ALA A 345 -2.27 0.31 -12.03
CA ALA A 345 -1.65 0.70 -10.76
C ALA A 345 -1.17 2.15 -10.82
N PHE A 346 -1.36 2.87 -9.71
CA PHE A 346 -1.17 4.32 -9.61
C PHE A 346 -0.94 4.71 -8.14
N VAL A 347 -0.75 6.00 -7.85
CA VAL A 347 -0.48 6.48 -6.49
C VAL A 347 -1.59 7.42 -6.04
N CYS A 348 -2.20 7.13 -4.88
CA CYS A 348 -3.04 8.07 -4.17
C CYS A 348 -2.17 8.87 -3.19
N ASP A 349 -2.09 10.18 -3.35
CA ASP A 349 -1.10 11.01 -2.66
C ASP A 349 -1.67 12.31 -2.11
N GLY A 350 -2.99 12.48 -2.08
CA GLY A 350 -3.62 13.64 -1.44
C GLY A 350 -5.12 13.50 -1.33
N TYR A 351 -5.77 14.41 -0.61
CA TYR A 351 -7.23 14.51 -0.58
C TYR A 351 -7.68 15.94 -0.23
N ASN A 352 -8.90 16.30 -0.61
CA ASN A 352 -9.49 17.59 -0.30
C ASN A 352 -10.63 17.49 0.75
N GLU A 353 -11.15 18.64 1.16
CA GLU A 353 -12.21 18.76 2.18
C GLU A 353 -13.52 18.06 1.80
N SER A 354 -13.70 17.71 0.53
CA SER A 354 -14.89 17.05 -0.02
C SER A 354 -14.70 15.55 -0.27
N ASN A 355 -13.69 14.91 0.32
CA ASN A 355 -13.38 13.48 0.14
C ASN A 355 -13.01 13.07 -1.30
N TYR A 356 -12.58 14.02 -2.13
CA TYR A 356 -11.90 13.66 -3.38
C TYR A 356 -10.43 13.42 -3.07
N PHE A 357 -9.88 12.36 -3.65
CA PHE A 357 -8.50 11.94 -3.49
C PHE A 357 -7.70 12.28 -4.73
N HIS A 358 -6.51 12.84 -4.53
CA HIS A 358 -5.58 13.07 -5.62
C HIS A 358 -4.93 11.76 -6.03
N PHE A 359 -4.90 11.51 -7.34
CA PHE A 359 -4.24 10.37 -7.92
C PHE A 359 -3.23 10.82 -8.98
N ASN A 360 -2.03 10.25 -8.88
CA ASN A 360 -1.00 10.29 -9.91
C ASN A 360 -1.03 8.98 -10.70
N TRP A 361 -1.36 9.06 -11.99
CA TRP A 361 -1.61 7.88 -12.83
C TRP A 361 -0.36 7.28 -13.45
N GLY A 362 0.81 7.92 -13.27
CA GLY A 362 2.07 7.48 -13.88
C GLY A 362 2.13 7.70 -15.40
N TRP A 363 1.45 8.73 -15.89
CA TRP A 363 1.33 9.06 -17.32
C TRP A 363 1.82 10.46 -17.66
N TRP A 364 3.02 10.84 -17.21
CA TRP A 364 3.58 12.17 -17.49
C TRP A 364 2.75 13.32 -16.90
N GLY A 365 2.07 13.07 -15.78
CA GLY A 365 1.11 13.99 -15.18
C GLY A 365 -0.22 14.11 -15.93
N SER A 366 -0.43 13.35 -17.00
CA SER A 366 -1.67 13.36 -17.75
C SER A 366 -2.81 12.74 -16.95
N ASN A 367 -3.93 13.47 -16.86
CA ASN A 367 -5.13 13.12 -16.08
C ASN A 367 -4.96 13.07 -14.56
N ASP A 368 -3.79 13.41 -14.02
CA ASP A 368 -3.60 13.55 -12.58
C ASP A 368 -4.61 14.55 -12.01
N GLY A 369 -5.17 14.26 -10.84
CA GLY A 369 -6.22 15.10 -10.29
C GLY A 369 -7.00 14.45 -9.15
N TYR A 370 -8.07 15.13 -8.74
CA TYR A 370 -8.91 14.73 -7.62
C TYR A 370 -10.14 13.93 -8.09
N PHE A 371 -10.29 12.72 -7.57
CA PHE A 371 -11.35 11.77 -7.94
C PHE A 371 -12.05 11.23 -6.68
N LEU A 372 -13.31 10.82 -6.81
CA LEU A 372 -13.94 9.98 -5.79
C LEU A 372 -13.41 8.56 -5.92
N VAL A 373 -13.23 7.86 -4.79
CA VAL A 373 -12.83 6.44 -4.81
C VAL A 373 -13.86 5.54 -5.50
N THR A 374 -15.09 6.00 -5.71
CA THR A 374 -16.13 5.29 -6.47
C THR A 374 -16.17 5.65 -7.95
N ALA A 375 -15.39 6.65 -8.38
CA ALA A 375 -15.33 7.15 -9.74
C ALA A 375 -13.89 7.48 -10.12
N LEU A 376 -13.10 6.43 -10.37
CA LEU A 376 -11.69 6.50 -10.78
C LEU A 376 -11.59 6.49 -12.30
N ASN A 377 -12.02 7.58 -12.93
CA ASN A 377 -12.23 7.70 -14.37
C ASN A 377 -11.34 8.78 -15.02
N PRO A 378 -10.01 8.55 -15.15
CA PRO A 378 -9.12 9.47 -15.82
C PRO A 378 -9.35 9.45 -17.34
N GLY A 379 -9.87 10.55 -17.89
CA GLY A 379 -10.18 10.64 -19.31
C GLY A 379 -11.29 9.69 -19.73
N SER A 380 -10.99 8.71 -20.59
CA SER A 380 -11.93 7.68 -21.06
C SER A 380 -11.79 6.33 -20.36
N TYR A 381 -10.90 6.23 -19.38
CA TYR A 381 -10.67 5.01 -18.62
C TYR A 381 -11.60 4.93 -17.41
N ASP A 382 -11.79 3.72 -16.89
CA ASP A 382 -12.46 3.47 -15.61
C ASP A 382 -11.68 2.41 -14.83
N PHE A 383 -11.35 2.73 -13.58
CA PHE A 383 -10.66 1.87 -12.63
C PHE A 383 -11.44 1.72 -11.30
N SER A 384 -12.75 1.97 -11.33
CA SER A 384 -13.59 2.01 -10.13
C SER A 384 -13.93 0.63 -9.54
N SER A 385 -13.52 -0.47 -10.18
CA SER A 385 -13.78 -1.84 -9.72
C SER A 385 -12.50 -2.55 -9.26
N GLY A 386 -12.62 -3.62 -8.47
CA GLY A 386 -11.49 -4.47 -8.06
C GLY A 386 -10.34 -3.68 -7.43
N GLN A 387 -10.68 -2.76 -6.51
CA GLN A 387 -9.70 -1.83 -5.96
C GLN A 387 -8.93 -2.46 -4.79
N SER A 388 -7.64 -2.19 -4.74
CA SER A 388 -6.76 -2.61 -3.63
C SER A 388 -5.68 -1.55 -3.41
N ALA A 389 -5.12 -1.52 -2.21
CA ALA A 389 -4.07 -0.58 -1.85
C ALA A 389 -2.99 -1.25 -1.02
N ILE A 390 -1.75 -0.80 -1.15
CA ILE A 390 -0.66 -1.08 -0.20
C ILE A 390 -0.54 0.12 0.72
N ILE A 391 -0.78 -0.12 2.01
CA ILE A 391 -0.75 0.90 3.06
C ILE A 391 0.44 0.69 3.99
N ASN A 392 0.68 1.66 4.88
CA ASN A 392 1.79 1.70 5.82
C ASN A 392 3.17 1.61 5.12
N VAL A 393 3.23 2.17 3.91
CA VAL A 393 4.45 2.31 3.11
C VAL A 393 5.26 3.48 3.68
N LYS A 394 6.13 3.15 4.63
CA LYS A 394 7.09 4.08 5.23
C LYS A 394 8.47 3.42 5.38
N PRO A 395 9.56 4.19 5.27
CA PRO A 395 10.90 3.70 5.53
C PRO A 395 11.06 3.22 6.97
N LEU A 396 12.12 2.45 7.20
CA LEU A 396 12.64 2.28 8.54
C LEU A 396 13.03 3.63 9.16
N PRO A 397 13.02 3.74 10.51
CA PRO A 397 13.50 4.94 11.21
C PRO A 397 14.95 5.29 10.90
N VAL A 398 15.74 4.29 10.48
CA VAL A 398 17.14 4.42 10.07
C VAL A 398 17.44 3.41 8.96
N GLU A 399 18.22 3.81 7.97
CA GLU A 399 18.72 2.89 6.96
C GLU A 399 19.84 2.01 7.52
N LEU A 400 19.68 0.70 7.37
CA LEU A 400 20.65 -0.28 7.88
C LEU A 400 21.88 -0.37 6.97
N GLN A 401 23.05 -0.21 7.58
CA GLN A 401 24.34 -0.16 6.88
C GLN A 401 25.27 -1.24 7.43
N PRO A 402 25.40 -2.39 6.74
CA PRO A 402 26.46 -3.35 7.05
C PRO A 402 27.84 -2.70 6.95
N ASP A 403 28.81 -3.18 7.73
CA ASP A 403 30.20 -2.76 7.61
C ASP A 403 30.85 -3.29 6.31
N SER A 404 32.15 -2.98 6.13
CA SER A 404 32.92 -3.43 4.96
C SER A 404 33.06 -4.96 4.84
N ASN A 405 32.78 -5.70 5.91
CA ASN A 405 32.78 -7.16 5.94
C ASN A 405 31.36 -7.75 5.86
N ASN A 406 30.35 -6.95 5.52
CA ASN A 406 28.94 -7.34 5.48
C ASN A 406 28.41 -7.82 6.85
N ILE A 407 28.84 -7.16 7.93
CA ILE A 407 28.36 -7.41 9.29
C ILE A 407 27.37 -6.31 9.70
N ILE A 408 26.21 -6.70 10.22
CA ILE A 408 25.31 -5.82 10.98
C ILE A 408 25.44 -6.13 12.47
N TYR A 409 25.66 -5.10 13.27
CA TYR A 409 25.81 -5.18 14.72
C TYR A 409 24.48 -4.84 15.42
N VAL A 410 24.05 -5.70 16.34
CA VAL A 410 22.72 -5.62 16.97
C VAL A 410 22.84 -5.62 18.49
N SER A 411 22.11 -4.72 19.16
CA SER A 411 21.96 -4.72 20.63
C SER A 411 20.48 -4.59 21.01
N PRO A 412 20.05 -4.95 22.24
CA PRO A 412 18.63 -4.97 22.60
C PRO A 412 17.92 -3.61 22.45
N THR A 413 18.64 -2.51 22.59
CA THR A 413 18.08 -1.14 22.56
C THR A 413 18.66 -0.25 21.45
N GLY A 414 19.60 -0.79 20.67
CA GLY A 414 20.43 -0.03 19.75
C GLY A 414 21.36 0.96 20.45
N SER A 415 22.27 1.57 19.68
CA SER A 415 23.20 2.59 20.15
C SER A 415 23.59 3.53 19.00
N GLY A 416 24.09 4.73 19.33
CA GLY A 416 24.59 5.68 18.34
C GLY A 416 23.54 6.04 17.28
N SER A 417 23.92 5.93 16.00
CA SER A 417 23.01 6.19 14.87
C SER A 417 21.96 5.10 14.63
N LYS A 418 22.06 3.95 15.32
CA LYS A 418 21.19 2.78 15.15
C LYS A 418 21.19 2.10 13.77
N ASN A 419 22.13 2.44 12.89
CA ASN A 419 22.22 1.89 11.54
C ASN A 419 22.86 0.48 11.48
N GLY A 420 23.39 -0.02 12.59
CA GLY A 420 24.02 -1.32 12.70
C GLY A 420 25.42 -1.41 12.10
N SER A 421 26.12 -0.29 11.86
CA SER A 421 27.41 -0.27 11.15
C SER A 421 28.63 -0.60 12.04
N SER A 422 28.46 -0.60 13.36
CA SER A 422 29.49 -0.95 14.35
C SER A 422 28.85 -1.19 15.71
N TRP A 423 29.62 -1.66 16.70
CA TRP A 423 29.16 -1.74 18.09
C TRP A 423 28.81 -0.38 18.72
N ASP A 424 29.40 0.72 18.25
CA ASP A 424 28.99 2.06 18.69
C ASP A 424 27.62 2.46 18.10
N ASN A 425 27.26 1.90 16.94
CA ASN A 425 26.07 2.25 16.17
C ASN A 425 25.10 1.07 16.00
N THR A 426 24.96 0.21 17.01
CA THR A 426 24.11 -0.99 16.91
C THR A 426 22.65 -0.68 16.60
N THR A 427 22.00 -1.52 15.81
CA THR A 427 20.55 -1.46 15.61
C THR A 427 19.80 -2.29 16.65
N ASP A 428 18.56 -1.92 16.95
CA ASP A 428 17.57 -2.69 17.73
C ASP A 428 16.64 -3.53 16.84
N LEU A 429 16.78 -3.44 15.51
CA LEU A 429 15.87 -4.05 14.55
C LEU A 429 16.20 -5.52 14.22
N LEU A 430 16.48 -6.36 15.23
CA LEU A 430 16.96 -7.74 15.02
C LEU A 430 16.06 -8.54 14.06
N ALA A 431 14.73 -8.57 14.31
CA ALA A 431 13.81 -9.36 13.52
C ALA A 431 13.85 -8.98 12.02
N TYR A 432 13.95 -7.68 11.73
CA TYR A 432 14.06 -7.18 10.37
C TYR A 432 15.43 -7.49 9.74
N VAL A 433 16.52 -7.28 10.48
CA VAL A 433 17.89 -7.60 10.01
C VAL A 433 17.99 -9.07 9.62
N MET A 434 17.38 -9.97 10.39
CA MET A 434 17.40 -11.40 10.12
C MET A 434 16.72 -11.76 8.80
N MET A 435 15.63 -11.08 8.45
CA MET A 435 14.86 -11.33 7.22
C MET A 435 15.49 -10.71 5.97
N ARG A 436 16.43 -9.79 6.12
CA ARG A 436 17.02 -9.03 5.01
C ARG A 436 17.71 -9.94 4.00
N SER A 437 17.29 -9.87 2.74
CA SER A 437 17.98 -10.54 1.63
C SER A 437 19.34 -9.90 1.36
N SER A 438 20.35 -10.70 0.99
CA SER A 438 21.66 -10.19 0.59
C SER A 438 22.34 -11.05 -0.47
N ASN A 439 23.15 -10.44 -1.34
CA ASN A 439 23.89 -11.14 -2.40
C ASN A 439 25.18 -11.80 -1.91
N LYS A 440 25.58 -11.47 -0.69
CA LYS A 440 26.67 -12.12 0.04
C LYS A 440 26.11 -12.54 1.39
N PRO A 441 26.64 -13.60 2.03
CA PRO A 441 26.19 -13.99 3.35
C PRO A 441 26.22 -12.79 4.30
N LEU A 442 25.04 -12.31 4.72
CA LEU A 442 24.92 -11.27 5.72
C LEU A 442 25.30 -11.87 7.06
N LYS A 443 26.28 -11.26 7.73
CA LYS A 443 26.64 -11.64 9.08
C LYS A 443 25.91 -10.74 10.06
N ILE A 444 25.31 -11.33 11.07
CA ILE A 444 24.54 -10.63 12.09
C ILE A 444 25.20 -10.92 13.43
N TRP A 445 25.86 -9.92 14.01
CA TRP A 445 26.53 -10.05 15.31
C TRP A 445 25.62 -9.48 16.38
N VAL A 446 25.21 -10.34 17.31
CA VAL A 446 24.19 -10.02 18.30
C VAL A 446 24.84 -9.97 19.67
N LYS A 447 24.75 -8.80 20.31
CA LYS A 447 25.23 -8.57 21.68
C LYS A 447 24.46 -9.44 22.67
N GLU A 448 25.02 -9.66 23.85
CA GLU A 448 24.28 -10.19 24.99
C GLU A 448 22.99 -9.39 25.28
N GLY A 449 21.96 -10.10 25.74
CA GLY A 449 20.67 -9.53 26.07
C GLY A 449 19.50 -10.37 25.57
N ILE A 450 18.28 -9.90 25.86
CA ILE A 450 17.04 -10.57 25.47
C ILE A 450 16.39 -9.79 24.34
N TYR A 451 15.99 -10.52 23.30
CA TYR A 451 15.39 -9.99 22.09
C TYR A 451 14.00 -10.60 21.89
N TYR A 452 13.06 -9.74 21.50
CA TYR A 452 11.67 -10.09 21.25
C TYR A 452 11.33 -9.82 19.78
N GLY A 453 10.55 -10.71 19.18
CA GLY A 453 10.00 -10.53 17.84
C GLY A 453 8.70 -9.73 17.85
N ASP A 454 8.08 -9.59 16.68
CA ASP A 454 6.74 -9.03 16.55
C ASP A 454 5.71 -10.02 17.11
N SER A 455 5.07 -9.66 18.22
CA SER A 455 4.08 -10.50 18.91
C SER A 455 2.81 -10.81 18.09
N THR A 456 2.65 -10.14 16.94
CA THR A 456 1.51 -10.34 16.03
C THR A 456 1.82 -11.33 14.91
N SER A 457 3.08 -11.73 14.76
CA SER A 457 3.52 -12.72 13.77
C SER A 457 3.53 -14.14 14.36
N LEU A 458 3.29 -15.16 13.52
CA LEU A 458 3.37 -16.58 13.92
C LEU A 458 4.80 -17.02 14.29
N THR A 459 5.81 -16.30 13.81
CA THR A 459 7.23 -16.55 14.09
C THR A 459 7.86 -15.26 14.56
N ALA A 460 8.54 -15.27 15.71
CA ALA A 460 9.23 -14.10 16.28
C ALA A 460 10.43 -13.69 15.43
N PHE A 461 11.21 -14.66 14.98
CA PHE A 461 12.42 -14.43 14.22
C PHE A 461 12.50 -15.38 13.03
N THR A 462 12.67 -14.81 11.84
CA THR A 462 12.93 -15.58 10.61
C THR A 462 14.30 -15.21 10.09
N LEU A 463 15.22 -16.18 10.03
CA LEU A 463 16.52 -15.98 9.42
C LEU A 463 16.41 -16.23 7.91
N GLY A 464 16.70 -15.19 7.13
CA GLY A 464 16.71 -15.21 5.67
C GLY A 464 17.72 -16.22 5.12
N ALA A 465 17.41 -16.76 3.95
CA ALA A 465 18.21 -17.75 3.25
C ALA A 465 19.66 -17.27 3.07
N GLY A 466 20.64 -18.09 3.48
CA GLY A 466 22.07 -17.79 3.36
C GLY A 466 22.68 -16.84 4.39
N ASN A 467 21.84 -16.22 5.25
CA ASN A 467 22.31 -15.34 6.31
C ASN A 467 22.94 -16.15 7.47
N ARG A 468 23.86 -15.51 8.19
CA ARG A 468 24.59 -16.11 9.32
C ARG A 468 24.49 -15.22 10.55
N MET A 469 23.87 -15.71 11.61
CA MET A 469 23.76 -14.98 12.88
C MET A 469 24.61 -15.62 13.97
N TYR A 470 25.25 -14.77 14.77
CA TYR A 470 26.19 -15.14 15.82
C TYR A 470 25.83 -14.40 17.12
N GLY A 471 25.55 -15.15 18.18
CA GLY A 471 25.35 -14.64 19.54
C GLY A 471 26.61 -14.83 20.41
N GLY A 472 26.62 -14.31 21.64
CA GLY A 472 27.75 -14.50 22.55
C GLY A 472 28.75 -13.34 22.63
N PHE A 473 28.37 -12.15 22.16
CA PHE A 473 29.23 -10.96 22.12
C PHE A 473 28.98 -10.02 23.30
N ALA A 474 30.05 -9.45 23.86
CA ALA A 474 29.98 -8.37 24.85
C ALA A 474 29.63 -7.02 24.18
N GLY A 475 29.84 -6.89 22.87
CA GLY A 475 29.54 -5.69 22.10
C GLY A 475 30.68 -4.66 22.12
N ASN A 476 31.92 -5.15 22.11
CA ASN A 476 33.15 -4.35 22.02
C ASN A 476 34.22 -4.99 21.13
N GLU A 477 33.86 -6.09 20.45
CA GLU A 477 34.73 -6.87 19.58
C GLU A 477 35.01 -6.16 18.25
N SER A 478 36.23 -6.25 17.72
CA SER A 478 36.55 -5.72 16.39
C SER A 478 35.94 -6.56 15.26
N TYR A 479 35.86 -6.00 14.04
CA TYR A 479 35.27 -6.71 12.89
C TYR A 479 36.03 -7.98 12.48
N ASP A 480 37.31 -8.08 12.84
CA ASP A 480 38.22 -9.20 12.59
C ASP A 480 38.32 -10.16 13.78
N TYR A 481 37.44 -10.00 14.78
CA TYR A 481 37.38 -10.83 15.97
C TYR A 481 37.24 -12.32 15.63
N ASP A 482 38.05 -13.14 16.29
CA ASP A 482 37.98 -14.60 16.17
C ASP A 482 36.71 -15.12 16.87
N LEU A 483 35.75 -15.56 16.07
CA LEU A 483 34.46 -16.07 16.53
C LEU A 483 34.56 -17.25 17.51
N THR A 484 35.72 -17.93 17.59
CA THR A 484 35.96 -19.01 18.56
C THR A 484 36.19 -18.49 19.99
N LEU A 485 36.47 -17.20 20.15
CA LEU A 485 36.72 -16.55 21.45
C LEU A 485 35.46 -16.02 22.14
N ARG A 486 34.29 -16.10 21.49
CA ARG A 486 33.00 -15.67 22.06
C ARG A 486 32.69 -16.38 23.38
N ASP A 487 32.15 -15.65 24.34
CA ASP A 487 31.75 -16.20 25.64
C ASP A 487 30.25 -16.52 25.64
N LEU A 488 29.90 -17.73 25.18
CA LEU A 488 28.52 -18.19 25.07
C LEU A 488 27.82 -18.40 26.43
N ILE A 489 28.58 -18.36 27.55
CA ILE A 489 28.05 -18.56 28.90
C ILE A 489 27.71 -17.23 29.54
N ASN A 490 28.65 -16.27 29.51
CA ASN A 490 28.48 -14.99 30.19
C ASN A 490 27.78 -13.94 29.31
N ASN A 491 27.96 -13.98 27.98
CA ASN A 491 27.40 -12.97 27.06
C ASN A 491 26.18 -13.52 26.29
N GLN A 492 25.21 -14.09 26.98
CA GLN A 492 24.08 -14.78 26.33
C GLN A 492 23.22 -13.85 25.48
N SER A 493 23.09 -14.17 24.20
CA SER A 493 22.07 -13.59 23.30
C SER A 493 20.83 -14.49 23.30
N VAL A 494 19.71 -13.96 23.78
CA VAL A 494 18.48 -14.72 24.00
C VAL A 494 17.40 -14.29 23.01
N LEU A 495 16.88 -15.23 22.22
CA LEU A 495 15.67 -15.07 21.43
C LEU A 495 14.48 -15.60 22.24
N ASP A 496 13.48 -14.76 22.48
CA ASP A 496 12.35 -15.09 23.34
C ASP A 496 11.01 -14.97 22.59
N GLY A 497 10.27 -16.07 22.53
CA GLY A 497 8.94 -16.14 21.89
C GLY A 497 7.79 -15.60 22.73
N SER A 498 8.06 -15.11 23.96
CA SER A 498 7.09 -14.54 24.89
C SER A 498 5.93 -15.46 25.30
N GLY A 499 6.03 -16.76 25.01
CA GLY A 499 4.96 -17.74 25.17
C GLY A 499 3.81 -17.55 24.18
N LEU A 500 4.03 -16.85 23.06
CA LEU A 500 2.97 -16.47 22.12
C LEU A 500 3.10 -17.17 20.76
N GLN A 501 4.33 -17.43 20.31
CA GLN A 501 4.60 -17.81 18.93
C GLN A 501 5.87 -18.66 18.78
N GLN A 502 6.11 -19.21 17.59
CA GLN A 502 7.38 -19.87 17.28
C GLN A 502 8.54 -18.89 17.46
N VAL A 503 9.64 -19.30 18.10
CA VAL A 503 10.78 -18.38 18.30
C VAL A 503 11.55 -18.17 17.01
N LEU A 504 12.05 -19.24 16.39
CA LEU A 504 13.04 -19.13 15.31
C LEU A 504 12.72 -20.06 14.13
N TYR A 505 12.67 -19.48 12.92
CA TYR A 505 12.59 -20.20 11.65
C TYR A 505 13.82 -19.94 10.78
N LEU A 506 14.49 -20.99 10.28
CA LEU A 506 15.61 -20.86 9.34
C LEU A 506 15.13 -21.20 7.92
N ASN A 507 15.23 -20.21 7.01
CA ASN A 507 14.96 -20.45 5.59
C ASN A 507 16.07 -21.27 4.93
N THR A 508 15.68 -22.14 4.00
CA THR A 508 16.62 -22.86 3.13
C THR A 508 17.15 -21.95 2.02
N SER A 509 18.35 -22.25 1.54
CA SER A 509 18.99 -21.66 0.37
C SER A 509 19.57 -22.81 -0.45
N ASP A 510 19.56 -22.71 -1.78
CA ASP A 510 20.18 -23.73 -2.64
C ASP A 510 21.71 -23.59 -2.68
N ASP A 511 22.24 -22.38 -2.47
CA ASP A 511 23.64 -22.04 -2.76
C ASP A 511 24.50 -21.79 -1.51
N SER A 512 23.89 -21.66 -0.33
CA SER A 512 24.64 -21.33 0.90
C SER A 512 23.95 -21.81 2.17
N VAL A 513 24.74 -22.08 3.21
CA VAL A 513 24.18 -22.50 4.51
C VAL A 513 23.62 -21.29 5.26
N THR A 514 22.34 -21.36 5.64
CA THR A 514 21.73 -20.48 6.65
C THR A 514 22.15 -20.93 8.04
N LEU A 515 22.76 -20.05 8.84
CA LEU A 515 23.41 -20.43 10.11
C LEU A 515 22.91 -19.61 11.30
N CYS A 516 22.50 -20.29 12.37
CA CYS A 516 22.32 -19.72 13.70
C CYS A 516 23.30 -20.35 14.69
N ASP A 517 24.15 -19.53 15.32
CA ASP A 517 25.23 -19.99 16.20
C ASP A 517 25.34 -19.21 17.52
N GLY A 518 25.16 -19.90 18.65
CA GLY A 518 25.45 -19.36 19.98
C GLY A 518 24.30 -18.60 20.63
N PHE A 519 23.05 -19.04 20.44
CA PHE A 519 21.85 -18.41 21.00
C PHE A 519 21.17 -19.26 22.08
N VAL A 520 20.55 -18.59 23.04
CA VAL A 520 19.50 -19.18 23.88
C VAL A 520 18.16 -18.91 23.20
N ILE A 521 17.35 -19.95 22.98
CA ILE A 521 16.08 -19.88 22.28
C ILE A 521 15.01 -20.42 23.22
N GLN A 522 14.07 -19.56 23.62
CA GLN A 522 13.16 -19.90 24.71
C GLN A 522 11.76 -19.33 24.59
N ASN A 523 10.87 -19.90 25.40
CA ASN A 523 9.49 -19.45 25.58
C ASN A 523 8.71 -19.38 24.26
N GLY A 524 8.98 -20.28 23.32
CA GLY A 524 8.18 -20.45 22.11
C GLY A 524 6.88 -21.18 22.39
N LEU A 525 5.84 -20.85 21.62
CA LEU A 525 4.55 -21.54 21.64
C LEU A 525 4.08 -21.82 20.21
N THR A 526 3.63 -23.05 19.95
CA THR A 526 2.77 -23.35 18.78
C THR A 526 1.52 -24.09 19.24
N THR A 527 0.39 -23.85 18.56
CA THR A 527 -0.94 -24.26 19.03
C THR A 527 -1.68 -25.24 18.10
N GLY A 528 -1.00 -25.85 17.13
CA GLY A 528 -1.59 -26.77 16.14
C GLY A 528 -1.67 -26.12 14.75
N GLU A 529 -2.36 -26.75 13.80
CA GLU A 529 -2.57 -26.22 12.43
C GLU A 529 -1.30 -26.04 11.56
N TYR A 530 -0.38 -27.01 11.61
CA TYR A 530 0.87 -27.04 10.81
C TYR A 530 1.99 -26.11 11.31
N ASP A 531 1.85 -25.53 12.51
CA ASP A 531 2.91 -24.77 13.18
C ASP A 531 3.88 -25.70 13.94
N TYR A 532 5.03 -25.98 13.31
CA TYR A 532 6.05 -26.89 13.84
C TYR A 532 7.24 -26.14 14.45
N GLY A 533 7.86 -26.70 15.48
CA GLY A 533 9.12 -26.17 16.02
C GLY A 533 8.91 -24.95 16.89
N ALA A 534 8.25 -25.09 18.05
CA ALA A 534 7.95 -23.93 18.90
C ALA A 534 9.19 -23.15 19.31
N GLY A 535 10.27 -23.83 19.68
CA GLY A 535 11.59 -23.21 19.79
C GLY A 535 12.18 -22.89 18.42
N VAL A 536 12.53 -23.93 17.65
CA VAL A 536 13.19 -23.77 16.35
C VAL A 536 12.55 -24.68 15.29
N CYS A 537 12.32 -24.14 14.10
CA CYS A 537 12.12 -24.93 12.89
C CYS A 537 13.32 -24.78 11.95
N ILE A 538 13.93 -25.92 11.60
CA ILE A 538 15.05 -26.00 10.66
C ILE A 538 14.70 -26.86 9.45
N ASN A 539 15.26 -26.50 8.31
CA ASN A 539 15.06 -27.17 7.02
C ASN A 539 16.40 -27.62 6.41
N ASP A 540 16.36 -28.26 5.25
CA ASP A 540 17.57 -28.56 4.46
C ASP A 540 18.49 -27.34 4.29
N ASN A 541 19.79 -27.60 4.20
CA ASN A 541 20.84 -26.57 4.08
C ASN A 541 20.83 -25.47 5.17
N THR A 542 20.33 -25.78 6.36
CA THR A 542 20.40 -24.89 7.54
C THR A 542 21.24 -25.51 8.66
N GLN A 543 21.80 -24.68 9.54
CA GLN A 543 22.62 -25.11 10.67
C GLN A 543 22.24 -24.39 11.96
N LEU A 544 22.12 -25.17 13.04
CA LEU A 544 21.97 -24.70 14.42
C LEU A 544 23.18 -25.17 15.23
N LEU A 545 24.02 -24.23 15.66
CA LEU A 545 25.29 -24.52 16.35
C LEU A 545 25.32 -23.89 17.74
N ASN A 546 25.85 -24.63 18.73
CA ASN A 546 26.14 -24.10 20.06
C ASN A 546 24.95 -23.39 20.77
N CYS A 547 23.71 -23.78 20.44
CA CYS A 547 22.50 -23.14 20.97
C CYS A 547 21.95 -23.88 22.20
N ILE A 548 21.19 -23.16 23.03
CA ILE A 548 20.39 -23.73 24.11
C ILE A 548 18.92 -23.49 23.78
N VAL A 549 18.15 -24.56 23.54
CA VAL A 549 16.72 -24.51 23.22
C VAL A 549 15.91 -25.01 24.41
N LYS A 550 15.21 -24.11 25.10
CA LYS A 550 14.56 -24.43 26.39
C LYS A 550 13.22 -23.77 26.63
N ASN A 551 12.39 -24.35 27.49
CA ASN A 551 11.11 -23.78 27.93
C ASN A 551 10.13 -23.47 26.79
N ASN A 552 10.23 -24.19 25.68
CA ASN A 552 9.29 -24.04 24.56
C ASN A 552 8.16 -25.06 24.70
N MET A 553 6.98 -24.72 24.18
CA MET A 553 5.77 -25.50 24.32
C MET A 553 5.07 -25.71 22.98
N THR A 554 4.61 -26.93 22.72
CA THR A 554 3.61 -27.19 21.68
C THR A 554 2.31 -27.68 22.32
N ILE A 555 1.18 -27.18 21.81
CA ILE A 555 -0.18 -27.55 22.20
C ILE A 555 -0.96 -27.88 20.92
N GLY A 556 -1.92 -28.81 20.97
CA GLY A 556 -2.84 -29.10 19.87
C GLY A 556 -2.41 -30.21 18.91
N GLU A 557 -3.37 -30.83 18.24
CA GLU A 557 -3.10 -31.87 17.25
C GLU A 557 -2.21 -31.36 16.11
N ASN A 558 -1.30 -32.20 15.63
CA ASN A 558 -0.32 -31.86 14.58
C ASN A 558 0.67 -30.73 14.92
N ALA A 559 0.90 -30.41 16.20
CA ALA A 559 2.04 -29.58 16.61
C ALA A 559 3.26 -30.44 16.97
N TYR A 560 4.31 -30.41 16.14
CA TYR A 560 5.53 -31.21 16.30
C TYR A 560 6.72 -30.38 16.76
N GLY A 561 7.57 -30.96 17.62
CA GLY A 561 8.86 -30.40 18.01
C GLY A 561 8.75 -29.17 18.93
N ALA A 562 8.46 -29.38 20.23
CA ALA A 562 8.45 -28.26 21.19
C ALA A 562 9.79 -27.53 21.24
N GLY A 563 10.90 -28.28 21.35
CA GLY A 563 12.25 -27.72 21.26
C GLY A 563 12.63 -27.38 19.82
N VAL A 564 12.91 -28.41 19.03
CA VAL A 564 13.32 -28.28 17.63
C VAL A 564 12.49 -29.20 16.76
N TYR A 565 12.00 -28.68 15.65
CA TYR A 565 11.48 -29.44 14.53
C TYR A 565 12.47 -29.35 13.36
N SER A 566 12.81 -30.49 12.77
CA SER A 566 13.83 -30.60 11.73
C SER A 566 13.28 -31.35 10.54
N GLN A 567 13.23 -30.66 9.40
CA GLN A 567 13.04 -31.24 8.06
C GLN A 567 14.36 -31.15 7.31
N GLY A 568 15.40 -31.79 7.87
CA GLY A 568 16.77 -31.66 7.40
C GLY A 568 17.61 -30.67 8.20
N GLY A 569 18.71 -30.23 7.61
CA GLY A 569 19.70 -29.36 8.27
C GLY A 569 20.53 -30.09 9.33
N THR A 570 21.43 -29.34 9.99
CA THR A 570 22.37 -29.92 10.96
C THR A 570 22.31 -29.20 12.31
N ILE A 571 22.24 -29.98 13.39
CA ILE A 571 22.29 -29.50 14.78
C ILE A 571 23.59 -29.99 15.41
N ILE A 572 24.44 -29.08 15.89
CA ILE A 572 25.74 -29.43 16.48
C ILE A 572 25.93 -28.68 17.80
N ASN A 573 26.42 -29.38 18.83
CA ASN A 573 26.73 -28.81 20.15
C ASN A 573 25.57 -28.05 20.82
N CYS A 574 24.32 -28.40 20.50
CA CYS A 574 23.15 -27.77 21.08
C CYS A 574 22.65 -28.53 22.32
N LYS A 575 22.07 -27.80 23.27
CA LYS A 575 21.35 -28.35 24.42
C LYS A 575 19.85 -28.11 24.25
N ILE A 576 19.06 -29.17 24.17
CA ILE A 576 17.59 -29.10 24.06
C ILE A 576 17.01 -29.66 25.36
N LEU A 577 16.44 -28.81 26.21
CA LEU A 577 16.04 -29.16 27.58
C LEU A 577 14.76 -28.43 28.00
N ASP A 578 14.01 -28.98 28.95
CA ASP A 578 12.83 -28.32 29.55
C ASP A 578 11.75 -27.86 28.54
N ASN A 579 11.63 -28.53 27.40
CA ASN A 579 10.56 -28.27 26.42
C ASN A 579 9.36 -29.19 26.68
N THR A 580 8.14 -28.68 26.49
CA THR A 580 6.90 -29.38 26.86
C THR A 580 6.04 -29.64 25.62
N THR A 581 5.60 -30.88 25.43
CA THR A 581 4.57 -31.24 24.46
C THR A 581 3.29 -31.54 25.22
N VAL A 582 2.19 -30.88 24.86
CA VAL A 582 0.87 -31.07 25.48
C VAL A 582 -0.05 -31.85 24.51
N ASN A 583 0.49 -32.91 23.90
CA ASN A 583 -0.15 -33.70 22.83
C ASN A 583 0.15 -35.22 22.99
N SER A 584 -0.63 -36.08 22.30
CA SER A 584 -0.40 -37.54 22.24
C SER A 584 0.63 -38.00 21.20
N SER A 585 1.20 -37.08 20.40
CA SER A 585 2.10 -37.38 19.27
C SER A 585 3.43 -36.61 19.27
N GLY A 586 3.83 -36.04 20.41
CA GLY A 586 5.03 -35.18 20.56
C GLY A 586 6.34 -35.93 20.78
#